data_AF-A0A023JHD1-F1
#
_entry.id   AF-A0A023JHD1-F1
#
_cell.length_a   1.000
_cell.length_b   1.000
_cell.length_c   1.000
_cell.angle_alpha   90.00
_cell.angle_beta   90.00
_cell.angle_gamma   90.00
#
_symmetry.space_group_name_H-M   'P 1'
#
loop_
_entity.id
_entity.type
_entity.pdbx_description
1 polymer ?
#
loop_
_entity_poly.entity_id
_entity_poly.type
_entity_poly.pdbx_seq_one_letter_code
_entity_poly.pdbx_strand_id
1 'polypeptide(L)'
;ARSFADIGDIVRGKDLFYGNTHESARREQLEKNLKEIFKEIHEDVTKKGAQNYYKGDANNNYYQLREDWWTANRATIWEAITCDARDKAEYFRKTCGGSGKTATQTPSQCRCTKTSGNVSIVPTYFDYVPQY
;
A
#
# COMPACT_ATOMS: atom_id res chain seq x y z
N ALA A 1 6.21 7.10 -5.68
CA ALA A 1 6.73 6.80 -4.32
C ALA A 1 5.99 7.57 -3.23
N ARG A 2 5.99 8.91 -3.24
CA ARG A 2 5.21 9.71 -2.27
C ARG A 2 3.70 9.43 -2.37
N SER A 3 3.14 9.59 -3.57
CA SER A 3 1.72 9.24 -3.83
C SER A 3 1.37 7.78 -3.51
N PHE A 4 2.33 6.86 -3.61
CA PHE A 4 2.11 5.45 -3.25
C PHE A 4 2.03 5.29 -1.72
N ALA A 5 2.85 6.02 -0.96
CA ALA A 5 2.74 6.07 0.49
C ALA A 5 1.42 6.71 0.93
N ASP A 6 1.03 7.84 0.31
CA ASP A 6 -0.24 8.52 0.62
C ASP A 6 -1.45 7.62 0.34
N ILE A 7 -1.47 6.90 -0.80
CA ILE A 7 -2.50 5.89 -1.08
C ILE A 7 -2.50 4.78 -0.03
N GLY A 8 -1.31 4.32 0.39
CA GLY A 8 -1.18 3.35 1.47
C GLY A 8 -1.76 3.87 2.78
N ASP A 9 -1.50 5.11 3.15
CA ASP A 9 -2.03 5.73 4.36
C ASP A 9 -3.56 5.92 4.30
N ILE A 10 -4.12 6.26 3.13
CA ILE A 10 -5.57 6.28 2.91
C ILE A 10 -6.17 4.89 3.14
N VAL A 11 -5.66 3.86 2.45
CA VAL A 11 -6.20 2.49 2.55
C VAL A 11 -6.11 1.98 4.00
N ARG A 12 -5.03 2.31 4.71
CA ARG A 12 -4.78 1.89 6.09
C ARG A 12 -5.47 2.75 7.14
N GLY A 13 -6.15 3.83 6.75
CA GLY A 13 -6.80 4.76 7.68
C GLY A 13 -5.81 5.54 8.54
N LYS A 14 -4.60 5.78 8.04
CA LYS A 14 -3.50 6.53 8.69
C LYS A 14 -3.29 7.93 8.13
N ASP A 15 -3.93 8.27 7.02
CA ASP A 15 -3.71 9.56 6.39
C ASP A 15 -4.34 10.70 7.20
N LEU A 16 -3.55 11.76 7.41
CA LEU A 16 -3.83 12.89 8.29
C LEU A 16 -4.48 14.08 7.57
N PHE A 17 -4.65 14.02 6.24
CA PHE A 17 -5.05 15.19 5.47
C PHE A 17 -6.58 15.36 5.44
N TYR A 18 -7.09 16.33 6.19
CA TYR A 18 -8.53 16.65 6.21
C TYR A 18 -8.96 17.65 5.13
N GLY A 19 -8.00 18.33 4.47
CA GLY A 19 -8.28 19.26 3.38
C GLY A 19 -9.17 20.45 3.76
N ASN A 20 -9.74 21.10 2.75
CA ASN A 20 -10.82 22.09 2.96
C ASN A 20 -12.17 21.40 3.21
N THR A 21 -13.21 22.16 3.58
CA THR A 21 -14.54 21.60 3.96
C THR A 21 -15.15 20.66 2.90
N HIS A 22 -14.95 20.93 1.61
CA HIS A 22 -15.42 20.05 0.54
C HIS A 22 -14.61 18.76 0.42
N GLU A 23 -13.30 18.85 0.64
CA GLU A 23 -12.40 17.68 0.66
C GLU A 23 -12.70 16.80 1.87
N SER A 24 -12.95 17.40 3.04
CA SER A 24 -13.32 16.66 4.26
C SER A 24 -14.59 15.82 4.06
N ALA A 25 -15.63 16.40 3.45
CA ALA A 25 -16.89 15.67 3.20
C ALA A 25 -16.71 14.47 2.25
N ARG A 26 -15.93 14.65 1.16
CA ARG A 26 -15.59 13.55 0.24
C ARG A 26 -14.77 12.48 0.95
N ARG A 27 -13.92 12.88 1.88
CA ARG A 27 -13.06 11.99 2.63
C ARG A 27 -13.82 11.16 3.65
N GLU A 28 -14.78 11.75 4.35
CA GLU A 28 -15.71 10.99 5.20
C GLU A 28 -16.46 9.93 4.40
N GLN A 29 -16.91 10.27 3.19
CA GLN A 29 -17.56 9.31 2.30
C GLN A 29 -16.60 8.20 1.86
N LEU A 30 -15.36 8.53 1.52
CA LEU A 30 -14.32 7.55 1.20
C LEU A 30 -14.04 6.61 2.38
N GLU A 31 -13.84 7.14 3.58
CA GLU A 31 -13.58 6.33 4.79
C GLU A 31 -14.77 5.43 5.13
N LYS A 32 -16.00 5.91 4.94
CA LYS A 32 -17.20 5.09 5.11
C LYS A 32 -17.22 3.92 4.13
N ASN A 33 -16.94 4.18 2.85
CA ASN A 33 -16.88 3.12 1.83
C ASN A 33 -15.77 2.10 2.13
N LEU A 34 -14.58 2.57 2.53
CA LEU A 34 -13.48 1.67 2.92
C LEU A 34 -13.87 0.83 4.15
N LYS A 35 -14.54 1.41 5.15
CA LYS A 35 -15.05 0.66 6.31
C LYS A 35 -16.05 -0.42 5.91
N GLU A 36 -16.95 -0.13 4.98
CA GLU A 36 -17.92 -1.11 4.47
C GLU A 36 -17.22 -2.26 3.72
N ILE A 37 -16.26 -1.94 2.83
CA ILE A 37 -15.48 -2.96 2.11
C ILE A 37 -14.68 -3.85 3.09
N PHE A 38 -13.96 -3.25 4.04
CA PHE A 38 -13.17 -4.01 4.99
C PHE A 38 -14.01 -4.81 5.99
N LYS A 39 -15.24 -4.39 6.27
CA LYS A 39 -16.20 -5.20 7.02
C LYS A 39 -16.53 -6.50 6.28
N GLU A 40 -16.86 -6.41 4.99
CA GLU A 40 -17.17 -7.59 4.17
C GLU A 40 -15.96 -8.55 4.08
N ILE A 41 -14.77 -7.99 3.86
CA ILE A 41 -13.53 -8.78 3.84
C ILE A 41 -13.28 -9.45 5.21
N HIS A 42 -13.47 -8.73 6.32
CA HIS A 42 -13.32 -9.26 7.67
C HIS A 42 -14.26 -10.44 7.93
N GLU A 43 -15.54 -10.30 7.59
CA GLU A 43 -16.53 -11.37 7.72
C GLU A 43 -16.12 -12.63 6.91
N ASP A 44 -15.60 -12.44 5.70
CA ASP A 44 -15.16 -13.54 4.85
C ASP A 44 -13.90 -14.25 5.36
N VAL A 45 -12.88 -13.51 5.77
CA VAL A 45 -11.62 -14.13 6.27
C VAL A 45 -11.81 -14.77 7.63
N THR A 46 -12.68 -14.23 8.48
CA THR A 46 -13.00 -14.82 9.79
C THR A 46 -13.75 -16.14 9.64
N LYS A 47 -14.72 -16.23 8.72
CA LYS A 47 -15.38 -17.50 8.34
C LYS A 47 -14.38 -18.55 7.80
N LYS A 48 -13.30 -18.10 7.18
CA LYS A 48 -12.22 -18.97 6.63
C LYS A 48 -11.12 -19.32 7.64
N GLY A 49 -11.27 -18.96 8.91
CA GLY A 49 -10.37 -19.38 10.00
C GLY A 49 -9.49 -18.30 10.60
N ALA A 50 -9.56 -17.04 10.13
CA ALA A 50 -8.78 -15.93 10.68
C ALA A 50 -9.43 -15.26 11.92
N GLN A 51 -10.48 -15.85 12.50
CA GLN A 51 -11.25 -15.25 13.61
C GLN A 51 -10.39 -14.85 14.81
N ASN A 52 -9.46 -15.70 15.23
CA ASN A 52 -8.57 -15.40 16.35
C ASN A 52 -7.54 -14.32 16.01
N TYR A 53 -7.09 -14.29 14.75
CA TYR A 53 -6.07 -13.35 14.29
C TYR A 53 -6.62 -11.91 14.22
N TYR A 54 -7.85 -11.75 13.71
CA TYR A 54 -8.54 -10.45 13.61
C TYR A 54 -9.56 -10.22 14.75
N LYS A 55 -9.34 -10.81 15.92
CA LYS A 55 -10.25 -10.67 17.06
C LYS A 55 -10.25 -9.23 17.57
N GLY A 56 -11.42 -8.60 17.57
CA GLY A 56 -11.60 -7.21 18.01
C GLY A 56 -11.26 -6.16 16.95
N ASP A 57 -10.76 -6.57 15.78
CA ASP A 57 -10.38 -5.66 14.69
C ASP A 57 -11.60 -4.88 14.14
N ALA A 58 -12.79 -5.52 14.16
CA ALA A 58 -14.05 -4.88 13.78
C ALA A 58 -14.43 -3.65 14.63
N ASN A 59 -13.97 -3.60 15.89
CA ASN A 59 -14.18 -2.44 16.77
C ASN A 59 -13.08 -1.37 16.59
N ASN A 60 -11.99 -1.70 15.91
CA ASN A 60 -10.80 -0.87 15.73
C ASN A 60 -10.60 -0.48 14.26
N ASN A 61 -11.69 -0.17 13.54
CA ASN A 61 -11.63 0.27 12.15
C ASN A 61 -10.90 -0.71 11.19
N TYR A 62 -10.81 -1.99 11.56
CA TYR A 62 -10.11 -3.02 10.79
C TYR A 62 -8.63 -2.69 10.55
N TYR A 63 -7.96 -1.94 11.44
CA TYR A 63 -6.59 -1.47 11.21
C TYR A 63 -5.63 -2.63 10.93
N GLN A 64 -5.76 -3.76 11.64
CA GLN A 64 -4.87 -4.90 11.42
C GLN A 64 -5.11 -5.52 10.04
N LEU A 65 -6.36 -5.78 9.68
CA LEU A 65 -6.73 -6.29 8.36
C LEU A 65 -6.31 -5.35 7.22
N ARG A 66 -6.45 -4.03 7.40
CA ARG A 66 -6.03 -3.03 6.41
C ARG A 66 -4.51 -3.01 6.19
N GLU A 67 -3.71 -3.14 7.24
CA GLU A 67 -2.24 -3.23 7.16
C GLU A 67 -1.79 -4.50 6.42
N ASP A 68 -2.40 -5.65 6.74
CA ASP A 68 -2.09 -6.91 6.08
C ASP A 68 -2.50 -6.87 4.61
N TRP A 69 -3.69 -6.33 4.32
CA TRP A 69 -4.18 -6.18 2.96
C TRP A 69 -3.26 -5.28 2.14
N TRP A 70 -2.81 -4.15 2.68
CA TRP A 70 -1.81 -3.32 2.01
C TRP A 70 -0.52 -4.11 1.75
N THR A 71 0.02 -4.76 2.77
CA THR A 71 1.27 -5.54 2.67
C THR A 71 1.18 -6.64 1.60
N ALA A 72 0.03 -7.30 1.49
CA ALA A 72 -0.22 -8.33 0.49
C ALA A 72 -0.35 -7.77 -0.95
N ASN A 73 -0.92 -6.58 -1.12
CA ASN A 73 -1.27 -6.03 -2.44
C ASN A 73 -0.33 -4.92 -2.94
N ARG A 74 0.55 -4.38 -2.08
CA ARG A 74 1.41 -3.23 -2.39
C ARG A 74 2.28 -3.40 -3.63
N ALA A 75 2.70 -4.63 -3.94
CA ALA A 75 3.48 -4.93 -5.14
C ALA A 75 2.66 -4.71 -6.43
N THR A 76 1.42 -5.21 -6.46
CA THR A 76 0.48 -5.02 -7.57
C THR A 76 0.06 -3.56 -7.70
N ILE A 77 -0.15 -2.87 -6.59
CA ILE A 77 -0.48 -1.43 -6.59
C ILE A 77 0.69 -0.62 -7.15
N TRP A 78 1.93 -0.94 -6.76
CA TRP A 78 3.11 -0.29 -7.31
C TRP A 78 3.23 -0.51 -8.81
N GLU A 79 2.99 -1.74 -9.26
CA GLU A 79 2.94 -2.08 -10.68
C GLU A 79 1.93 -1.20 -11.42
N ALA A 80 0.68 -1.13 -10.95
CA ALA A 80 -0.34 -0.28 -11.57
C ALA A 80 0.09 1.21 -11.63
N ILE A 81 0.60 1.77 -10.53
CA ILE A 81 1.02 3.18 -10.45
C ILE A 81 2.18 3.51 -11.41
N THR A 82 3.00 2.52 -11.72
CA THR A 82 4.19 2.69 -12.57
C THR A 82 3.99 2.16 -14.00
N CYS A 83 2.76 1.80 -14.38
CA CYS A 83 2.44 1.24 -15.68
C CYS A 83 2.89 2.15 -16.84
N ASP A 84 2.58 3.45 -16.74
CA ASP A 84 2.95 4.48 -17.74
C ASP A 84 4.25 5.22 -17.40
N ALA A 85 5.07 4.67 -16.50
CA ALA A 85 6.38 5.24 -16.25
C ALA A 85 7.26 5.09 -17.50
N ARG A 86 8.08 6.11 -17.79
CA ARG A 86 8.99 6.10 -18.95
C ARG A 86 9.87 4.83 -18.96
N ASP A 87 10.23 4.33 -20.14
CA ASP A 87 10.95 3.06 -20.34
C ASP A 87 12.28 2.92 -19.58
N LYS A 88 12.87 4.04 -19.13
CA LYS A 88 14.08 4.10 -18.30
C LYS A 88 13.89 4.94 -17.05
N ALA A 89 12.66 5.00 -16.53
CA ALA A 89 12.37 5.70 -15.29
C ALA A 89 13.04 4.95 -14.13
N GLU A 90 13.92 5.66 -13.44
CA GLU A 90 14.66 5.13 -12.30
C GLU A 90 14.05 5.61 -10.99
N TYR A 91 13.96 4.73 -9.99
CA TYR A 91 13.80 5.16 -8.61
C TYR A 91 15.13 5.75 -8.13
N PHE A 92 15.07 6.96 -7.56
CA PHE A 92 16.25 7.75 -7.20
C PHE A 92 17.16 7.08 -6.17
N ARG A 93 16.65 6.13 -5.37
CA ARG A 93 17.48 5.33 -4.44
C ARG A 93 17.88 4.01 -5.10
N LYS A 94 19.17 3.68 -5.03
CA LYS A 94 19.71 2.36 -5.35
C LYS A 94 19.20 1.34 -4.35
N THR A 95 18.27 0.49 -4.80
CA THR A 95 17.48 -0.41 -3.93
C THR A 95 17.26 -1.79 -4.54
N CYS A 96 17.65 -1.99 -5.81
CA CYS A 96 17.55 -3.28 -6.48
C CYS A 96 18.77 -4.14 -6.17
N GLY A 97 18.58 -5.39 -5.75
CA GLY A 97 19.65 -6.34 -5.42
C GLY A 97 19.75 -6.66 -3.92
N GLY A 98 20.57 -7.66 -3.58
CA GLY A 98 20.59 -8.28 -2.25
C GLY A 98 21.44 -7.62 -1.17
N SER A 99 22.20 -6.55 -1.48
CA SER A 99 23.02 -5.85 -0.49
C SER A 99 23.15 -4.35 -0.78
N GLY A 100 23.25 -3.51 0.27
CA GLY A 100 23.40 -2.06 0.12
C GLY A 100 24.65 -1.62 -0.64
N LYS A 101 25.69 -2.46 -0.72
CA LYS A 101 26.94 -2.17 -1.47
C LYS A 101 26.82 -2.49 -2.96
N THR A 102 25.91 -3.38 -3.34
CA THR A 102 25.69 -3.84 -4.71
C THR A 102 24.34 -3.40 -5.27
N ALA A 103 23.61 -2.56 -4.52
CA ALA A 103 22.30 -2.10 -4.93
C ALA A 103 22.39 -1.21 -6.17
N THR A 104 21.50 -1.46 -7.13
CA THR A 104 21.38 -0.69 -8.36
C THR A 104 20.08 0.11 -8.38
N GLN A 105 19.99 1.08 -9.28
CA GLN A 105 18.73 1.76 -9.58
C GLN A 105 17.81 0.81 -10.35
N THR A 106 16.52 1.13 -10.36
CA THR A 106 15.54 0.35 -11.10
C THR A 106 15.81 0.46 -12.61
N PRO A 107 15.96 -0.64 -13.34
CA PRO A 107 16.34 -0.60 -14.75
C PRO A 107 15.27 0.02 -15.65
N SER A 108 13.98 -0.11 -15.29
CA SER A 108 12.87 0.47 -16.03
C SER A 108 11.65 0.68 -15.13
N GLN A 109 10.74 1.57 -15.55
CA GLN A 109 9.42 1.80 -14.94
C GLN A 109 9.43 1.95 -13.40
N CYS A 110 10.50 2.48 -12.80
CA CYS A 110 10.63 2.56 -11.35
C CYS A 110 10.45 1.21 -10.61
N ARG A 111 10.81 0.07 -11.24
CA ARG A 111 10.66 -1.28 -10.67
C ARG A 111 11.98 -2.04 -10.67
N CYS A 112 12.25 -2.84 -9.64
CA CYS A 112 13.34 -3.80 -9.73
C CYS A 112 12.88 -5.06 -10.46
N THR A 113 13.71 -5.56 -11.37
CA THR A 113 13.51 -6.86 -12.01
C THR A 113 13.62 -7.95 -10.95
N LYS A 114 12.61 -8.82 -10.87
CA LYS A 114 12.68 -9.99 -10.01
C LYS A 114 13.57 -11.05 -10.66
N THR A 115 14.35 -11.76 -9.85
CA THR A 115 15.24 -12.84 -10.32
C THR A 115 14.48 -14.10 -10.75
N SER A 116 13.17 -14.22 -10.45
CA SER A 116 12.28 -15.25 -10.99
C SER A 116 10.79 -14.83 -10.97
N GLY A 117 10.05 -15.13 -12.05
CA GLY A 117 8.61 -14.90 -12.21
C GLY A 117 8.19 -13.44 -12.53
N ASN A 118 6.90 -13.23 -12.81
CA ASN A 118 6.29 -11.91 -13.06
C ASN A 118 5.77 -11.27 -11.76
N VAL A 119 6.66 -10.69 -10.95
CA VAL A 119 6.23 -9.79 -9.87
C VAL A 119 7.20 -8.61 -9.78
N SER A 120 6.66 -7.39 -9.84
CA SER A 120 7.40 -6.14 -9.70
C SER A 120 7.79 -5.89 -8.24
N ILE A 121 9.08 -5.75 -7.93
CA ILE A 121 9.53 -5.40 -6.56
C ILE A 121 9.38 -3.89 -6.36
N VAL A 122 8.70 -3.49 -5.28
CA VAL A 122 8.56 -2.10 -4.86
C VAL A 122 9.91 -1.61 -4.30
N PRO A 123 10.57 -0.62 -4.93
CA PRO A 123 11.91 -0.16 -4.52
C PRO A 123 11.88 0.81 -3.33
N THR A 124 10.71 1.05 -2.73
CA THR A 124 10.53 2.02 -1.63
C THR A 124 9.82 1.40 -0.43
N TYR A 125 10.09 1.99 0.74
CA TYR A 125 9.44 1.71 2.02
C TYR A 125 8.79 2.99 2.59
N PHE A 126 8.54 4.01 1.76
CA PHE A 126 7.89 5.24 2.23
C PHE A 126 6.48 4.98 2.77
N ASP A 127 5.81 3.95 2.30
CA ASP A 127 4.56 3.45 2.87
C ASP A 127 4.73 2.86 4.28
N TYR A 128 5.95 2.71 4.81
CA TYR A 128 6.20 2.33 6.20
C TYR A 128 6.89 3.45 7.00
N VAL A 129 6.95 4.66 6.44
CA VAL A 129 7.43 5.86 7.14
C VAL A 129 6.20 6.67 7.59
N PRO A 130 6.12 7.12 8.86
CA PRO A 130 4.99 7.92 9.32
C PRO A 130 4.78 9.19 8.48
N GLN A 131 3.54 9.45 8.10
CA GLN A 131 3.10 10.76 7.61
C GLN A 131 3.12 11.76 8.77
N TYR A 132 3.65 12.96 8.52
CA TYR A 132 3.76 14.05 9.51
C TYR A 132 3.24 15.36 8.95
#